data_AF-A0ABD5V0C6-F1
#
_entry.id   AF-A0ABD5V0C6-F1
#
_cell.length_a   1.000
_cell.length_b   1.000
_cell.length_c   1.000
_cell.angle_alpha   90.00
_cell.angle_beta   90.00
_cell.angle_gamma   90.00
#
_symmetry.space_group_name_H-M   'P 1'
#
loop_
_entity.id
_entity.type
_entity.pdbx_description
1 polymer ?
#
loop_
_entity_poly.entity_id
_entity_poly.type
_entity_poly.pdbx_seq_one_letter_code
_entity_poly.pdbx_strand_id
1 'polypeptide(L)'
;MGATRAYRGRTDDETAVLDALIERPDQGMTVLELRTRADVTIDELETALGALSDDGLIDVEKNGDRTVIKPDDSVVPDPDEGTEPSIVDRVRDRLPF
;
A
#
# COMPACT_ATOMS: atom_id res chain seq x y z
N MET A 1 -3.04 -3.02 16.05
CA MET A 1 -4.06 -4.04 15.63
C MET A 1 -4.67 -3.84 14.22
N GLY A 2 -4.34 -2.79 13.45
CA GLY A 2 -4.97 -2.51 12.15
C GLY A 2 -4.32 -3.20 10.94
N ALA A 3 -2.99 -3.26 10.89
CA ALA A 3 -2.23 -3.76 9.73
C ALA A 3 -2.70 -5.14 9.22
N THR A 4 -2.82 -6.16 10.08
CA THR A 4 -3.26 -7.52 9.65
C THR A 4 -4.68 -7.56 9.07
N ARG A 5 -5.55 -6.60 9.42
CA ARG A 5 -6.91 -6.52 8.86
C ARG A 5 -6.89 -5.94 7.45
N ALA A 6 -6.05 -4.94 7.19
CA ALA A 6 -5.96 -4.26 5.90
C ALA A 6 -5.68 -5.22 4.74
N TYR A 7 -4.86 -6.25 4.97
CA TYR A 7 -4.48 -7.27 3.99
C TYR A 7 -5.45 -8.44 3.85
N ARG A 8 -6.43 -8.59 4.74
CA ARG A 8 -7.27 -9.79 4.75
C ARG A 8 -8.31 -9.74 3.62
N GLY A 9 -8.24 -10.72 2.72
CA GLY A 9 -9.20 -10.87 1.62
C GLY A 9 -8.91 -9.95 0.43
N ARG A 10 -7.71 -9.36 0.38
CA ARG A 10 -7.25 -8.50 -0.69
C ARG A 10 -6.74 -9.28 -1.88
N THR A 11 -6.83 -8.67 -3.06
CA THR A 11 -6.18 -9.18 -4.27
C THR A 11 -4.66 -9.03 -4.16
N ASP A 12 -3.92 -9.75 -5.02
CA ASP A 12 -2.47 -9.58 -5.13
C ASP A 12 -2.11 -8.12 -5.48
N ASP A 13 -2.89 -7.47 -6.36
CA ASP A 13 -2.66 -6.08 -6.78
C ASP A 13 -2.90 -5.08 -5.65
N GLU A 14 -3.99 -5.24 -4.89
CA GLU A 14 -4.29 -4.41 -3.71
C GLU A 14 -3.20 -4.54 -2.65
N THR A 15 -2.71 -5.76 -2.43
CA THR A 15 -1.61 -6.04 -1.50
C THR A 15 -0.33 -5.35 -1.94
N ALA A 16 0.04 -5.49 -3.22
CA ALA A 16 1.24 -4.87 -3.78
C ALA A 16 1.22 -3.34 -3.70
N VAL A 17 0.04 -2.72 -3.90
CA VAL A 17 -0.14 -1.26 -3.74
C VAL A 17 0.04 -0.83 -2.28
N LEU A 18 -0.56 -1.55 -1.32
CA LEU A 18 -0.39 -1.25 0.10
C LEU A 18 1.07 -1.39 0.54
N ASP A 19 1.76 -2.43 0.08
CA ASP A 19 3.17 -2.65 0.39
C ASP A 19 4.04 -1.50 -0.12
N ALA A 20 3.83 -1.07 -1.36
CA ALA A 20 4.53 0.08 -1.91
C ALA A 20 4.29 1.35 -1.07
N LEU A 21 3.07 1.59 -0.60
CA LEU A 21 2.72 2.75 0.22
C LEU A 21 3.36 2.72 1.61
N ILE A 22 3.41 1.56 2.27
CA ILE A 22 3.99 1.40 3.62
C ILE A 22 5.51 1.58 3.62
N GLU A 23 6.18 1.41 2.47
CA GLU A 23 7.60 1.75 2.38
C GLU A 23 7.88 3.26 2.52
N ARG A 24 6.89 4.12 2.25
CA ARG A 24 7.00 5.59 2.37
C ARG A 24 5.68 6.24 2.84
N PRO A 25 5.23 5.96 4.08
CA PRO A 25 3.90 6.35 4.54
C PRO A 25 3.73 7.88 4.61
N ASP A 26 4.74 8.61 5.12
CA ASP A 26 4.68 10.07 5.25
C ASP A 26 4.74 10.82 3.93
N GLN A 27 5.46 10.27 2.95
CA GLN A 27 5.76 10.95 1.69
C GLN A 27 4.70 10.63 0.61
N GLY A 28 4.09 9.45 0.70
CA GLY A 28 3.15 8.94 -0.28
C GLY A 28 3.77 8.72 -1.66
N MET A 29 2.95 8.30 -2.61
CA MET A 29 3.37 8.04 -3.99
C MET A 29 2.32 8.54 -4.98
N THR A 30 2.77 8.96 -6.16
CA THR A 30 1.88 9.20 -7.30
C THR A 30 1.41 7.89 -7.91
N VAL A 31 0.33 7.94 -8.68
CA VAL A 31 -0.17 6.81 -9.48
C VAL A 31 0.94 6.20 -10.35
N LEU A 32 1.78 7.02 -10.98
CA LEU A 32 2.84 6.52 -11.86
C LEU A 32 3.96 5.82 -11.08
N GLU A 33 4.31 6.31 -9.89
CA GLU A 33 5.29 5.63 -9.02
C GLU A 33 4.73 4.31 -8.49
N LEU A 34 3.46 4.29 -8.08
CA LEU A 34 2.79 3.07 -7.63
C LEU A 34 2.77 2.01 -8.72
N ARG A 35 2.43 2.40 -9.95
CA ARG A 35 2.46 1.48 -11.10
C ARG A 35 3.82 0.81 -11.25
N THR A 36 4.91 1.59 -11.21
CA THR A 36 6.27 1.04 -11.36
C THR A 36 6.70 0.21 -10.15
N ARG A 37 6.21 0.53 -8.95
CA ARG A 37 6.67 -0.11 -7.72
C ARG A 37 5.89 -1.37 -7.35
N ALA A 38 4.59 -1.40 -7.63
CA ALA A 38 3.73 -2.56 -7.45
C ALA A 38 3.75 -3.52 -8.66
N ASP A 39 4.42 -3.15 -9.76
CA ASP A 39 4.52 -3.94 -11.01
C ASP A 39 3.15 -4.34 -11.60
N VAL A 40 2.19 -3.41 -11.57
CA VAL A 40 0.82 -3.59 -12.08
C VAL A 40 0.54 -2.73 -13.32
N THR A 41 -0.48 -3.10 -14.08
CA THR A 41 -1.02 -2.26 -15.16
C THR A 41 -1.80 -1.06 -14.61
N ILE A 42 -2.17 -0.12 -15.48
CA ILE A 42 -2.99 1.04 -15.07
C ILE A 42 -4.40 0.59 -14.68
N ASP A 43 -5.01 -0.33 -15.43
CA ASP A 43 -6.38 -0.79 -15.14
C ASP A 43 -6.45 -1.57 -13.81
N GLU A 44 -5.45 -2.42 -13.54
CA GLU A 44 -5.30 -3.13 -12.26
C GLU A 44 -5.06 -2.14 -11.12
N LEU A 45 -4.17 -1.15 -11.33
CA LEU A 45 -3.91 -0.12 -10.35
C LEU A 45 -5.15 0.72 -10.03
N GLU A 46 -5.91 1.15 -11.04
CA GLU A 46 -7.15 1.91 -10.84
C GLU A 46 -8.18 1.10 -10.06
N THR A 47 -8.31 -0.20 -10.37
CA THR A 47 -9.20 -1.12 -9.65
C THR A 47 -8.78 -1.26 -8.19
N ALA A 48 -7.49 -1.49 -7.93
CA ALA A 48 -6.94 -1.62 -6.59
C ALA A 48 -7.11 -0.32 -5.79
N LEU A 49 -6.77 0.84 -6.37
CA LEU A 49 -6.93 2.13 -5.71
C LEU A 49 -8.39 2.45 -5.38
N GLY A 50 -9.33 2.09 -6.27
CA GLY A 50 -10.76 2.21 -6.01
C GLY A 50 -11.17 1.40 -4.78
N ALA A 51 -10.87 0.10 -4.77
CA ALA A 51 -11.22 -0.79 -3.67
C ALA A 51 -10.59 -0.37 -2.33
N LEU A 52 -9.30 0.01 -2.34
CA LEU A 52 -8.60 0.48 -1.14
C LEU A 52 -9.16 1.81 -0.62
N SER A 53 -9.55 2.72 -1.52
CA SER A 53 -10.17 3.98 -1.15
C SER A 53 -11.58 3.78 -0.58
N ASP A 54 -12.39 2.90 -1.18
CA ASP A 54 -13.74 2.56 -0.69
C ASP A 54 -13.68 1.94 0.71
N ASP A 55 -12.64 1.16 0.99
CA ASP A 55 -12.42 0.55 2.30
C ASP A 55 -11.71 1.46 3.32
N GLY A 56 -11.38 2.70 2.94
CA GLY A 56 -10.73 3.69 3.82
C GLY A 56 -9.32 3.29 4.24
N LEU A 57 -8.59 2.58 3.36
CA LEU A 57 -7.22 2.13 3.64
C LEU A 57 -6.15 3.05 3.03
N ILE A 58 -6.56 3.96 2.15
CA ILE A 58 -5.67 4.95 1.54
C ILE A 58 -6.35 6.31 1.51
N ASP A 59 -5.52 7.35 1.50
CA ASP A 59 -5.94 8.73 1.35
C ASP A 59 -5.24 9.39 0.17
N VAL A 60 -5.96 10.30 -0.49
CA VAL A 60 -5.42 11.12 -1.57
C VAL A 60 -5.18 12.53 -1.06
N GLU A 61 -3.92 12.94 -1.06
CA GLU A 61 -3.49 14.26 -0.61
C GLU A 61 -2.92 15.08 -1.75
N LYS A 62 -3.07 16.41 -1.63
CA LYS A 62 -2.41 17.36 -2.52
C LYS A 62 -1.21 17.98 -1.81
N ASN A 63 -0.02 17.59 -2.25
CA ASN A 63 1.25 18.10 -1.72
C ASN A 63 1.85 19.10 -2.71
N GLY A 64 1.52 20.38 -2.51
CA GLY A 64 1.88 21.46 -3.43
C GLY A 64 1.23 21.27 -4.81
N ASP A 65 2.07 21.07 -5.83
CA ASP A 65 1.65 20.89 -7.22
C ASP A 65 1.37 19.42 -7.59
N ARG A 66 1.61 18.48 -6.68
CA ARG A 66 1.50 17.03 -6.93
C ARG A 66 0.39 16.40 -6.09
N THR A 67 -0.38 15.51 -6.71
CA THR A 67 -1.30 14.60 -6.00
C THR A 67 -0.56 13.34 -5.60
N VAL A 68 -0.66 12.95 -4.33
CA VAL A 68 -0.07 11.72 -3.78
C VAL A 68 -1.14 10.89 -3.11
N ILE A 69 -0.88 9.59 -3.08
CA ILE A 69 -1.65 8.59 -2.35
C ILE A 69 -0.81 8.16 -1.16
N LYS A 70 -1.45 8.04 0.00
CA LYS A 70 -0.84 7.59 1.25
C LYS A 70 -1.63 6.43 1.86
N PRO A 71 -0.98 5.55 2.62
CA PRO A 71 -1.71 4.59 3.44
C PRO A 71 -2.40 5.33 4.59
N ASP A 72 -3.59 4.88 4.98
CA ASP A 72 -4.23 5.34 6.21
C ASP A 72 -3.39 4.92 7.43
N ASP A 73 -3.42 5.73 8.48
CA ASP A 73 -2.64 5.49 9.71
C ASP A 73 -2.92 4.11 10.33
N SER A 74 -4.12 3.56 10.13
CA SER A 74 -4.50 2.22 10.61
C SER A 74 -3.80 1.07 9.88
N VAL A 75 -3.24 1.34 8.69
CA VAL A 75 -2.53 0.38 7.85
C VAL A 75 -1.04 0.38 8.17
N VAL A 76 -0.49 1.52 8.58
CA VAL A 76 0.93 1.66 8.93
C VAL A 76 1.23 0.83 10.20
N PRO A 77 2.16 -0.15 10.14
CA PRO A 77 2.59 -0.87 11.33
C PRO A 77 3.36 0.06 12.27
N ASP A 78 3.03 0.07 13.56
CA ASP A 78 3.84 0.74 14.58
C ASP A 78 5.26 0.12 14.61
N PRO A 79 6.34 0.89 14.36
CA PRO A 79 7.70 0.36 14.32
C PRO A 79 8.20 -0.13 15.69
N ASP A 80 7.56 0.32 16.78
CA ASP A 80 7.86 -0.07 18.16
C ASP A 80 7.03 -1.28 18.66
N GLU A 81 5.94 -1.65 17.98
CA GLU A 81 5.23 -2.91 18.21
C GLU A 81 5.97 -4.03 17.47
N GLY A 82 7.02 -4.55 18.11
CA GLY A 82 7.96 -5.57 17.61
C GLY A 82 7.42 -6.39 16.43
N THR A 83 7.95 -6.07 15.24
CA THR A 83 7.61 -6.67 13.95
C THR A 83 7.48 -8.19 14.08
N GLU A 84 6.24 -8.67 14.12
CA GLU A 84 5.98 -10.08 13.86
C GLU A 84 6.42 -10.34 12.41
N PRO A 85 7.40 -11.23 12.18
CA PRO A 85 8.07 -11.39 10.88
C PRO A 85 7.13 -11.89 9.76
N SER A 86 5.84 -12.11 10.01
CA SER A 86 4.95 -12.80 9.06
C SER A 86 4.33 -11.92 7.97
N ILE A 87 4.23 -10.59 8.14
CA ILE A 87 3.57 -9.72 7.13
C ILE A 87 4.57 -9.31 6.05
N VAL A 88 5.76 -8.86 6.45
CA VAL A 88 6.81 -8.39 5.54
C VAL A 88 7.55 -9.56 4.86
N ASP A 89 7.81 -10.68 5.54
CA ASP A 89 8.48 -11.84 4.91
C ASP A 89 7.60 -12.56 3.89
N ARG A 90 6.28 -12.64 4.10
CA ARG A 90 5.38 -13.40 3.20
C ARG A 90 5.29 -12.78 1.81
N VAL A 91 5.48 -11.46 1.71
CA VAL A 91 5.51 -10.72 0.44
C VAL A 91 6.92 -10.73 -0.18
N ARG A 92 7.97 -10.68 0.66
CA ARG A 92 9.36 -10.73 0.18
C ARG A 92 9.72 -12.04 -0.53
N ASP A 93 9.04 -13.13 -0.19
CA ASP A 93 9.19 -14.45 -0.84
C ASP A 93 8.59 -14.51 -2.27
N ARG A 94 7.78 -13.50 -2.68
CA ARG A 94 7.07 -13.48 -3.96
C ARG A 94 7.79 -12.68 -5.06
N LEU A 95 8.81 -11.89 -4.73
CA LEU A 95 9.59 -11.10 -5.70
C LEU A 95 10.94 -11.77 -6.00
N PRO A 96 11.23 -12.17 -7.27
CA PRO A 96 12.57 -12.58 -7.66
C PRO A 96 13.46 -11.34 -7.81
N PHE A 97 14.63 -11.38 -7.18
CA PHE A 97 15.72 -10.39 -7.34
C PHE A 97 16.47 -10.58 -8.65
#